data_AF-A0AAW2VFU7-F1
#
_entry.id   AF-A0AAW2VFU7-F1
#
_cell.length_a   1.000
_cell.length_b   1.000
_cell.length_c   1.000
_cell.angle_alpha   90.00
_cell.angle_beta   90.00
_cell.angle_gamma   90.00
#
_symmetry.space_group_name_H-M   'P 1'
#
loop_
_entity.id
_entity.type
_entity.pdbx_description
1 polymer ?
#
loop_
_entity_poly.entity_id
_entity_poly.type
_entity_poly.pdbx_seq_one_letter_code
_entity_poly.pdbx_strand_id
1 'polypeptide(L)'
;MGFEGSTIRALGEIALPISLGEEPCTRTIIANFLVVDTEHPSYNIILGRPTLNAIGAVISTSCLKIKFPTRYGVGEVRGIKRVRENAGAKL
;
A
#
# COMPACT_ATOMS: atom_id res chain seq x y z
N MET A 1 18.51 4.65 -11.58
CA MET A 1 17.53 5.75 -11.46
C MET A 1 16.41 5.28 -10.54
N GLY A 2 16.13 6.01 -9.45
CA GLY A 2 15.10 5.63 -8.46
C GLY A 2 13.70 6.18 -8.78
N PHE A 3 12.74 5.87 -7.90
CA PHE A 3 11.31 6.22 -8.02
C PHE A 3 11.04 7.74 -8.09
N GLU A 4 11.91 8.55 -7.48
CA GLU A 4 11.79 10.02 -7.43
C GLU A 4 12.83 10.74 -8.31
N GLY A 5 13.48 10.03 -9.24
CA GLY A 5 14.53 10.60 -10.09
C GLY A 5 15.87 10.83 -9.37
N SER A 6 15.94 10.62 -8.05
CA SER A 6 17.16 10.59 -7.26
C SER A 6 17.84 9.22 -7.27
N THR A 7 19.13 9.19 -6.93
CA THR A 7 19.86 7.95 -6.68
C THR A 7 19.51 7.45 -5.29
N ILE A 8 18.66 6.43 -5.22
CA ILE A 8 18.27 5.78 -3.97
C ILE A 8 19.29 4.68 -3.65
N ARG A 9 19.89 4.70 -2.46
CA ARG A 9 20.81 3.67 -2.00
C ARG A 9 20.02 2.54 -1.35
N ALA A 10 20.11 1.33 -1.91
CA ALA A 10 19.62 0.13 -1.25
C ALA A 10 20.50 -0.23 -0.04
N LEU A 11 19.88 -0.46 1.11
CA LEU A 11 20.53 -0.94 2.33
C LEU A 11 20.54 -2.47 2.42
N GLY A 12 19.57 -3.14 1.79
CA GLY A 12 19.47 -4.60 1.76
C GLY A 12 18.04 -5.08 1.55
N GLU A 13 17.81 -6.36 1.75
CA GLU A 13 16.48 -6.98 1.67
C GLU A 13 16.04 -7.50 3.04
N ILE A 14 14.74 -7.40 3.34
CA ILE A 14 14.14 -7.95 4.56
C ILE A 14 12.83 -8.69 4.22
N ALA A 15 12.63 -9.85 4.84
CA ALA A 15 11.37 -10.59 4.76
C ALA A 15 10.46 -10.19 5.93
N LEU A 16 9.29 -9.61 5.64
CA LEU A 16 8.34 -9.17 6.66
C LEU A 16 6.94 -9.75 6.40
N PRO A 17 6.20 -10.10 7.47
CA PRO A 17 4.78 -10.40 7.35
C PRO A 17 3.99 -9.13 7.05
N ILE A 18 3.12 -9.20 6.06
CA ILE A 18 2.13 -8.16 5.74
C ILE A 18 0.75 -8.74 5.98
N SER A 19 -0.07 -8.07 6.79
CA SER A 19 -1.48 -8.37 6.97
C SER A 19 -2.33 -7.30 6.30
N LEU A 20 -3.31 -7.71 5.50
CA LEU A 20 -4.23 -6.83 4.79
C LEU A 20 -5.68 -7.14 5.15
N GLY A 21 -6.51 -6.10 5.17
CA GLY A 21 -7.93 -6.17 5.53
C GLY A 21 -8.17 -6.16 7.04
N GLU A 22 -9.41 -6.42 7.40
CA GLU A 22 -9.90 -6.50 8.78
C GLU A 22 -10.65 -7.82 8.97
N GLU A 23 -10.71 -8.32 10.20
CA GLU A 23 -11.40 -9.58 10.50
C GLU A 23 -12.89 -9.49 10.14
N PRO A 24 -13.49 -10.57 9.59
CA PRO A 24 -12.90 -11.89 9.33
C PRO A 24 -12.10 -11.96 8.00
N CYS A 25 -12.17 -10.94 7.16
CA CYS A 25 -11.60 -10.93 5.81
C CYS A 25 -10.16 -10.42 5.77
N THR A 26 -9.29 -11.04 6.58
CA THR A 26 -7.84 -10.75 6.60
C THR A 26 -7.05 -11.69 5.70
N ARG A 27 -5.87 -11.24 5.27
CA ARG A 27 -4.87 -12.09 4.61
C ARG A 27 -3.47 -11.67 5.02
N THR A 28 -2.68 -12.65 5.46
CA THR A 28 -1.28 -12.44 5.83
C THR A 28 -0.36 -13.21 4.88
N ILE A 29 0.69 -12.55 4.38
CA ILE A 29 1.74 -13.17 3.57
C ILE A 29 3.12 -12.70 4.04
N ILE A 30 4.16 -13.47 3.78
CA ILE A 30 5.55 -13.00 3.89
C ILE A 30 5.92 -12.37 2.55
N ALA A 31 6.47 -11.16 2.59
CA ALA A 31 6.98 -10.46 1.42
C ALA A 31 8.40 -9.97 1.65
N ASN A 32 9.21 -10.02 0.60
CA ASN A 32 10.56 -9.46 0.60
C ASN A 32 10.49 -7.98 0.21
N PHE A 33 11.13 -7.14 1.00
CA PHE A 33 11.23 -5.70 0.80
C PHE A 33 12.66 -5.28 0.60
N LEU A 34 12.90 -4.44 -0.40
CA LEU A 34 14.14 -3.69 -0.52
C LEU A 34 14.10 -2.52 0.46
N VAL A 35 15.00 -2.52 1.44
CA VAL A 35 15.19 -1.41 2.35
C VAL A 35 16.07 -0.38 1.65
N VAL A 36 15.63 0.88 1.68
CA VAL A 36 16.33 1.98 1.03
C VAL A 36 16.63 3.10 2.01
N ASP A 37 17.79 3.72 1.83
CA ASP A 37 18.18 4.92 2.54
C ASP A 37 17.73 6.15 1.72
N THR A 38 16.87 6.98 2.32
CA THR A 38 16.35 8.20 1.70
C THR A 38 16.18 9.31 2.74
N GLU A 39 16.64 10.51 2.41
CA GLU A 39 16.61 11.66 3.32
C GLU A 39 15.17 12.18 3.54
N HIS A 40 14.28 11.99 2.56
CA HIS A 40 12.90 12.48 2.59
C HIS A 40 11.92 11.43 2.01
N PRO A 41 11.51 10.41 2.79
CA PRO A 41 10.61 9.38 2.28
C PRO A 41 9.20 9.91 2.05
N SER A 42 8.73 9.87 0.80
CA SER A 42 7.31 10.12 0.47
C SER A 42 6.37 8.96 0.83
N TYR A 43 6.93 7.75 1.02
CA TYR A 43 6.20 6.53 1.32
C TYR A 43 6.98 5.66 2.29
N ASN A 44 6.28 5.00 3.21
CA ASN A 44 6.89 4.03 4.13
C ASN A 44 7.09 2.66 3.46
N ILE A 45 6.14 2.25 2.61
CA ILE A 45 6.10 0.94 1.97
C ILE A 45 5.57 1.09 0.55
N ILE A 46 6.23 0.43 -0.41
CA ILE A 46 5.76 0.29 -1.79
C ILE A 46 5.54 -1.19 -2.07
N LEU A 47 4.29 -1.57 -2.34
CA LEU A 47 3.94 -2.94 -2.72
C LEU A 47 4.06 -3.11 -4.24
N GLY A 48 5.03 -3.90 -4.66
CA GLY A 48 5.20 -4.27 -6.06
C GLY A 48 4.18 -5.30 -6.54
N ARG A 49 4.16 -5.53 -7.86
CA ARG A 49 3.34 -6.56 -8.51
C ARG A 49 3.53 -7.97 -7.91
N PRO A 50 4.73 -8.44 -7.52
CA PRO A 50 4.88 -9.78 -6.94
C PRO A 50 4.00 -9.98 -5.70
N THR A 51 4.07 -9.03 -4.75
CA THR A 51 3.28 -9.06 -3.52
C THR A 51 1.79 -8.93 -3.80
N LEU A 52 1.40 -8.01 -4.69
CA LEU A 52 -0.01 -7.80 -5.07
C LEU A 52 -0.61 -9.02 -5.78
N ASN A 53 0.16 -9.69 -6.63
CA ASN A 53 -0.29 -10.91 -7.31
C ASN A 53 -0.39 -12.08 -6.33
N ALA A 54 0.53 -12.20 -5.37
CA ALA A 54 0.50 -13.24 -4.34
C ALA A 54 -0.76 -13.19 -3.46
N ILE A 55 -1.32 -11.99 -3.24
CA ILE A 55 -2.59 -11.81 -2.52
C ILE A 55 -3.82 -11.83 -3.44
N GLY A 56 -3.64 -11.91 -4.76
CA GLY A 56 -4.75 -11.82 -5.73
C GLY A 56 -5.45 -10.46 -5.70
N ALA A 57 -4.69 -9.38 -5.53
CA ALA A 57 -5.25 -8.04 -5.40
C ALA A 57 -5.77 -7.48 -6.72
N VAL A 58 -6.92 -6.82 -6.62
CA VAL A 58 -7.47 -5.92 -7.64
C VAL A 58 -7.44 -4.51 -7.07
N ILE A 59 -6.72 -3.61 -7.75
CA ILE A 59 -6.55 -2.22 -7.33
C ILE A 59 -7.44 -1.33 -8.18
N SER A 60 -8.26 -0.52 -7.51
CA SER A 60 -8.96 0.61 -8.13
C SER A 60 -8.37 1.90 -7.59
N THR A 61 -7.62 2.61 -8.44
CA THR A 61 -7.01 3.90 -8.09
C THR A 61 -8.05 5.00 -7.93
N SER A 62 -9.08 5.03 -8.78
CA SER A 62 -10.17 6.01 -8.71
C SER A 62 -11.00 5.88 -7.43
N CYS A 63 -11.19 4.65 -6.95
CA CYS A 63 -11.88 4.39 -5.69
C CYS A 63 -10.94 4.42 -4.46
N LEU A 64 -9.62 4.51 -4.68
CA LEU A 64 -8.58 4.29 -3.66
C LEU A 64 -8.84 3.01 -2.88
N LYS A 65 -9.03 1.89 -3.57
CA LYS A 65 -9.37 0.61 -2.97
C LYS A 65 -8.50 -0.52 -3.49
N ILE A 66 -8.19 -1.44 -2.59
CA ILE A 66 -7.60 -2.74 -2.92
C ILE A 66 -8.59 -3.80 -2.46
N LYS A 67 -8.93 -4.73 -3.34
CA LYS A 67 -9.76 -5.90 -3.02
C LYS A 67 -8.97 -7.18 -3.25
N PHE A 68 -9.20 -8.19 -2.42
CA PHE A 68 -8.53 -9.48 -2.55
C PHE A 68 -9.42 -10.62 -2.04
N PRO A 69 -9.26 -11.83 -2.57
CA PRO A 69 -10.01 -12.99 -2.10
C PRO A 69 -9.50 -13.47 -0.74
N THR A 70 -10.44 -13.87 0.10
CA THR A 70 -10.23 -14.52 1.40
C THR A 70 -11.18 -15.72 1.53
N ARG A 71 -10.95 -16.59 2.52
CA ARG A 71 -11.86 -17.71 2.80
C ARG A 71 -13.25 -17.27 3.28
N TYR A 72 -13.40 -16.01 3.72
CA TYR A 72 -14.66 -15.45 4.23
C TYR A 72 -15.31 -14.46 3.25
N GLY A 73 -14.85 -14.43 1.99
CA GLY A 73 -15.34 -13.51 0.96
C GLY A 73 -14.25 -12.56 0.49
N VAL A 74 -14.63 -11.32 0.18
CA VAL A 74 -13.70 -10.32 -0.38
C VAL A 74 -13.22 -9.39 0.73
N GLY A 75 -11.90 -9.39 0.98
CA GLY A 75 -11.25 -8.39 1.82
C GLY A 75 -11.09 -7.08 1.05
N GLU A 76 -11.16 -5.95 1.77
CA GLU A 76 -11.01 -4.62 1.20
C GLU A 76 -10.07 -3.78 2.07
N VAL A 77 -9.15 -3.05 1.44
CA VAL A 77 -8.40 -1.96 2.06
C VAL A 77 -8.80 -0.66 1.37
N ARG A 78 -9.16 0.35 2.16
CA ARG A 78 -9.49 1.69 1.66
C ARG A 78 -8.34 2.65 1.92
N GLY A 79 -7.96 3.39 0.89
CA GLY A 79 -7.09 4.55 1.01
C GLY A 79 -7.84 5.71 1.67
N ILE A 80 -7.08 6.57 2.33
CA ILE A 80 -7.61 7.77 2.99
C ILE A 80 -7.76 8.87 1.94
N LYS A 81 -8.98 9.38 1.78
CA LYS A 81 -9.22 10.61 1.02
C LYS A 81 -9.19 11.78 1.99
N ARG A 82 -8.27 12.73 1.81
CA ARG A 82 -8.36 14.02 2.50
C ARG A 82 -9.59 14.74 1.95
N VAL A 83 -10.64 14.82 2.76
CA VAL A 83 -11.78 15.71 2.48
C VAL A 83 -11.27 17.13 2.62
N ARG A 84 -11.47 17.96 1.60
CA ARG A 84 -11.28 19.41 1.71
C ARG A 84 -12.50 19.96 2.44
N GLU A 85 -12.32 20.34 3.70
CA GLU A 85 -13.30 21.16 4.39
C GLU A 85 -13.16 22.59 3.83
N ASN A 86 -14.13 23.02 3.03
CA ASN A 86 -14.24 24.41 2.60
C ASN A 86 -14.66 25.23 3.83
N ALA A 87 -13.68 25.81 4.53
CA ALA A 87 -13.94 26.88 5.46
C ALA A 87 -14.58 28.06 4.72
N GLY A 88 -15.83 28.37 5.07
CA GLY A 88 -16.44 29.70 5.05
C GLY A 88 -16.38 30.51 3.75
N ALA A 89 -17.49 30.53 3.02
CA ALA A 89 -17.95 31.74 2.35
C ALA A 89 -19.48 31.80 2.47
N LYS A 90 -19.96 32.46 3.53
CA LYS A 90 -21.33 32.96 3.61
C LYS A 90 -21.28 34.37 3.02
N LEU A 91 -21.87 34.56 1.85
CA LEU A 91 -22.32 35.87 1.38
C LEU A 91 -23.65 36.18 2.07
#